data_AF-A0A7C9VI30-F1
#
_entry.id   AF-A0A7C9VI30-F1
#
_cell.length_a   1.000
_cell.length_b   1.000
_cell.length_c   1.000
_cell.angle_alpha   90.00
_cell.angle_beta   90.00
_cell.angle_gamma   90.00
#
_symmetry.space_group_name_H-M   'P 1'
#
loop_
_entity.id
_entity.type
_entity.pdbx_description
1 polymer ?
#
loop_
_entity_poly.entity_id
_entity_poly.type
_entity_poly.pdbx_seq_one_letter_code
_entity_poly.pdbx_strand_id
1 'polypeptide(L)'
;MANTTLTASIVAKAAVAILENELNMAGSVHRGYEEEFDKKVNGYEVGDTITIRKPTDFTVRTNITASAQDVKEAKLTMTANKIAGVDFQFTSQQLTLNIGQLSERVIRPAMIQIANQIDRDVFALYKDIPQWVGTPGGAMDTFKKFSAGARNFDIRSVPNDGGRNIALSPSDFWDIAGAQTALFNPALVEKAFKSGKVGMVAGLDTFMAQNVPTHTVGPLGGTPLVNGASQNTAYDTTGVNTQTLVTDGWTAAAAQRVNVGDVFTIAGVFDVNPVTKVALPILKQFVVASGSTLNSDGSGNLTLTIAPQIVTSGAFQNCSAAPADNAAITFVGTANT
;
A
#
# COMPACT_ATOMS: atom_id res chain seq x y z
N MET A 1 -24.12 42.41 -13.78
CA MET A 1 -23.17 41.39 -14.28
C MET A 1 -22.79 40.47 -13.12
N ALA A 2 -23.54 39.40 -12.88
CA ALA A 2 -23.36 38.51 -11.71
C ALA A 2 -23.57 37.00 -12.02
N ASN A 3 -23.70 36.61 -13.29
CA ASN A 3 -24.15 35.25 -13.65
C ASN A 3 -23.05 34.27 -14.07
N THR A 4 -21.78 34.69 -14.16
CA THR A 4 -20.66 33.81 -14.57
C THR A 4 -20.07 33.00 -13.40
N THR A 5 -20.12 33.51 -12.16
CA THR A 5 -19.61 32.78 -10.99
C THR A 5 -20.60 31.73 -10.47
N LEU A 6 -21.91 32.03 -10.56
CA LEU A 6 -22.98 31.11 -10.17
C LEU A 6 -23.03 29.85 -11.07
N THR A 7 -22.85 30.00 -12.39
CA THR A 7 -22.80 28.85 -13.31
C THR A 7 -21.55 27.99 -13.11
N ALA A 8 -20.39 28.60 -12.87
CA ALA A 8 -19.16 27.86 -12.53
C ALA A 8 -19.32 27.06 -11.23
N SER A 9 -19.99 27.63 -10.21
CA SER A 9 -20.22 26.93 -8.94
C SER A 9 -21.16 25.72 -9.06
N ILE A 10 -22.19 25.80 -9.91
CA ILE A 10 -23.12 24.68 -10.17
C ILE A 10 -22.41 23.57 -10.94
N VAL A 11 -21.60 23.94 -11.95
CA VAL A 11 -20.78 22.99 -12.71
C VAL A 11 -19.76 22.28 -11.81
N ALA A 12 -19.09 23.01 -10.92
CA ALA A 12 -18.14 22.43 -9.98
C ALA A 12 -18.83 21.43 -9.02
N LYS A 13 -20.01 21.75 -8.48
CA LYS A 13 -20.76 20.82 -7.63
C LYS A 13 -21.19 19.55 -8.36
N ALA A 14 -21.66 19.67 -9.61
CA ALA A 14 -22.00 18.51 -10.43
C ALA A 14 -20.77 17.66 -10.79
N ALA A 15 -19.63 18.31 -11.06
CA ALA A 15 -18.37 17.64 -11.34
C ALA A 15 -17.85 16.85 -10.14
N VAL A 16 -17.91 17.42 -8.92
CA VAL A 16 -17.51 16.73 -7.68
C VAL A 16 -18.39 15.52 -7.38
N ALA A 17 -19.71 15.65 -7.55
CA ALA A 17 -20.62 14.51 -7.35
C ALA A 17 -20.35 13.36 -8.34
N ILE A 18 -19.97 13.66 -9.59
CA ILE A 18 -19.57 12.64 -10.55
C ILE A 18 -18.23 12.02 -10.14
N LEU A 19 -17.26 12.84 -9.74
CA LEU A 19 -15.94 12.35 -9.31
C LEU A 19 -16.07 11.34 -8.17
N GLU A 20 -16.78 11.69 -7.10
CA GLU A 20 -16.93 10.84 -5.91
C GLU A 20 -17.56 9.48 -6.23
N ASN A 21 -18.50 9.42 -7.18
CA ASN A 21 -19.13 8.16 -7.60
C ASN A 21 -18.21 7.26 -8.44
N GLU A 22 -17.21 7.83 -9.12
CA GLU A 22 -16.32 7.09 -10.03
C GLU A 22 -15.02 6.63 -9.36
N LEU A 23 -14.75 7.03 -8.11
CA LEU A 23 -13.59 6.60 -7.33
C LEU A 23 -13.82 5.19 -6.76
N ASN A 24 -12.94 4.24 -7.09
CA ASN A 24 -13.02 2.88 -6.54
C ASN A 24 -12.04 2.70 -5.37
N MET A 25 -10.74 2.77 -5.65
CA MET A 25 -9.70 2.52 -4.65
C MET A 25 -9.56 3.73 -3.73
N ALA A 26 -9.62 4.94 -4.28
CA ALA A 26 -9.57 6.17 -3.50
C ALA A 26 -10.79 6.34 -2.56
N GLY A 27 -11.94 5.74 -2.89
CA GLY A 27 -13.10 5.67 -2.00
C GLY A 27 -12.96 4.63 -0.87
N SER A 28 -12.06 3.65 -1.04
CA SER A 28 -11.84 2.53 -0.11
C SER A 28 -10.77 2.81 0.95
N VAL A 29 -10.10 3.98 0.89
CA VAL A 29 -9.05 4.39 1.83
C VAL A 29 -9.58 5.39 2.87
N HIS A 30 -8.93 5.44 4.02
CA HIS A 30 -9.33 6.34 5.10
C HIS A 30 -8.93 7.81 4.80
N ARG A 31 -9.92 8.71 4.75
CA ARG A 31 -9.74 10.15 4.44
C ARG A 31 -9.97 11.08 5.65
N GLY A 32 -9.99 10.56 6.87
CA GLY A 32 -10.38 11.33 8.07
C GLY A 32 -9.45 12.50 8.45
N TYR A 33 -8.25 12.58 7.87
CA TYR A 33 -7.29 13.66 8.14
C TYR A 33 -7.39 14.84 7.17
N GLU A 34 -8.33 14.82 6.22
CA GLU A 34 -8.51 15.92 5.27
C GLU A 34 -8.91 17.24 5.94
N GLU A 35 -9.73 17.16 7.00
CA GLU A 35 -10.11 18.33 7.79
C GLU A 35 -8.90 19.00 8.46
N GLU A 36 -7.79 18.30 8.65
CA GLU A 36 -6.59 18.88 9.26
C GLU A 36 -5.84 19.84 8.32
N PHE A 37 -5.99 19.68 7.01
CA PHE A 37 -5.45 20.63 6.02
C PHE A 37 -6.30 21.90 5.91
N ASP A 38 -7.59 21.84 6.26
CA ASP A 38 -8.48 23.00 6.27
C ASP A 38 -8.43 23.79 7.59
N LYS A 39 -7.78 23.23 8.63
CA LYS A 39 -7.61 23.92 9.90
C LYS A 39 -6.71 25.14 9.72
N LYS A 40 -7.23 26.31 10.11
CA LYS A 40 -6.45 27.55 10.24
C LYS A 40 -5.93 27.67 11.65
N VAL A 41 -4.61 27.61 11.83
CA VAL A 41 -3.97 27.86 13.13
C VAL A 41 -3.48 29.31 13.13
N ASN A 42 -4.04 30.14 14.00
CA ASN A 42 -3.66 31.56 14.15
C ASN A 42 -3.70 32.38 12.84
N GLY A 43 -4.68 32.11 11.97
CA GLY A 43 -4.87 32.85 10.71
C GLY A 43 -3.99 32.38 9.55
N TYR A 44 -3.14 31.36 9.76
CA TYR A 44 -2.37 30.70 8.71
C TYR A 44 -2.94 29.30 8.44
N GLU A 45 -3.06 28.94 7.17
CA GLU A 45 -3.42 27.59 6.75
C GLU A 45 -2.26 26.65 7.13
N VAL A 46 -2.60 25.50 7.72
CA VAL A 46 -1.63 24.42 7.92
C VAL A 46 -1.18 24.03 6.51
N GLY A 47 0.07 24.33 6.15
CA GLY A 47 0.56 24.18 4.77
C GLY A 47 0.50 22.74 4.25
N ASP A 48 1.22 22.44 3.16
CA ASP A 48 1.10 21.16 2.41
C ASP A 48 1.52 19.89 3.18
N THR A 49 1.88 20.00 4.47
CA THR A 49 2.36 18.91 5.31
C THR A 49 1.67 18.90 6.66
N ILE A 50 1.07 17.77 7.01
CA ILE A 50 0.55 17.50 8.37
C ILE A 50 1.35 16.40 9.04
N THR A 51 1.35 16.41 10.37
CA THR A 51 2.04 15.40 11.20
C THR A 51 1.02 14.70 12.09
N ILE A 52 0.89 13.38 11.92
CA ILE A 52 -0.01 12.51 12.67
C ILE A 52 0.81 11.77 13.75
N ARG A 53 0.27 11.70 14.97
CA ARG A 53 0.92 10.96 16.07
C ARG A 53 0.59 9.47 15.96
N LYS A 54 1.61 8.62 16.08
CA LYS A 54 1.43 7.17 16.17
C LYS A 54 1.08 6.78 17.61
N PRO A 55 0.25 5.73 17.81
CA PRO A 55 -0.02 5.20 19.14
C PRO A 55 1.27 4.77 19.85
N THR A 56 1.33 5.04 21.16
CA THR A 56 2.41 4.53 22.03
C THR A 56 2.20 3.05 22.33
N ASP A 57 3.28 2.28 22.38
CA ASP A 57 3.26 0.86 22.78
C ASP A 57 4.12 0.66 24.04
N PHE A 58 3.78 -0.33 24.85
CA PHE A 58 4.45 -0.64 26.11
C PHE A 58 4.66 -2.15 26.24
N THR A 59 5.74 -2.57 26.91
CA THR A 59 5.91 -3.98 27.27
C THR A 59 5.38 -4.25 28.68
N VAL A 60 4.77 -5.41 28.90
CA VAL A 60 4.30 -5.82 30.22
C VAL A 60 5.41 -6.58 30.94
N ARG A 61 5.76 -6.14 32.16
CA ARG A 61 6.65 -6.89 33.05
C ARG A 61 5.86 -7.91 33.85
N THR A 62 6.47 -9.07 34.12
CA THR A 62 5.90 -10.14 34.94
C THR A 62 6.65 -10.38 36.25
N ASN A 63 7.64 -9.52 36.57
CA ASN A 63 8.42 -9.57 37.81
C ASN A 63 7.91 -8.56 38.84
N ILE A 64 8.33 -8.71 40.11
CA ILE A 64 7.88 -7.86 41.22
C ILE A 64 8.55 -6.47 41.17
N THR A 65 9.82 -6.40 40.74
CA THR A 65 10.61 -5.16 40.69
C THR A 65 10.12 -4.19 39.63
N ALA A 66 9.82 -2.95 40.02
CA ALA A 66 9.40 -1.91 39.08
C ALA A 66 10.57 -1.50 38.16
N SER A 67 10.29 -1.44 36.85
CA SER A 67 11.17 -0.89 35.83
C SER A 67 10.37 0.16 35.07
N ALA A 68 10.82 1.42 35.11
CA ALA A 68 10.19 2.48 34.33
C ALA A 68 10.47 2.27 32.84
N GLN A 69 9.49 2.54 31.98
CA GLN A 69 9.64 2.55 30.53
C GLN A 69 9.46 3.96 30.03
N ASP A 70 10.31 4.39 29.11
CA ASP A 70 10.19 5.69 28.46
C ASP A 70 8.97 5.72 27.54
N VAL A 71 8.18 6.78 27.65
CA VAL A 71 7.07 7.03 26.71
C VAL A 71 7.67 7.60 25.43
N LYS A 72 7.73 6.77 24.38
CA LYS A 72 8.20 7.18 23.05
C LYS A 72 7.02 7.36 22.12
N GLU A 73 6.72 8.62 21.78
CA GLU A 73 5.74 8.97 20.75
C GLU A 73 6.44 9.14 19.41
N ALA A 74 6.04 8.35 18.42
CA ALA A 74 6.49 8.53 17.04
C ALA A 74 5.49 9.37 16.25
N LYS A 75 5.98 9.99 15.18
CA LYS A 75 5.15 10.74 14.25
C LYS A 75 5.16 10.13 12.85
N LEU A 76 4.14 10.44 12.07
CA LEU A 76 4.03 10.16 10.65
C LEU A 76 3.76 11.49 9.94
N THR A 77 4.51 11.77 8.89
CA THR A 77 4.30 12.98 8.08
C THR A 77 3.47 12.62 6.86
N MET A 78 2.41 13.37 6.60
CA MET A 78 1.61 13.26 5.37
C MET A 78 1.71 14.58 4.59
N THR A 79 1.96 14.47 3.29
CA THR A 79 2.15 15.62 2.40
C THR A 79 1.19 15.58 1.23
N ALA A 80 0.58 16.71 0.89
CA ALA A 80 -0.17 16.88 -0.36
C ALA A 80 0.80 17.24 -1.49
N ASN A 81 1.13 16.29 -2.37
CA ASN A 81 2.21 16.43 -3.35
C ASN A 81 1.78 16.26 -4.82
N LYS A 82 0.53 15.90 -5.10
CA LYS A 82 0.02 15.64 -6.45
C LYS A 82 -1.23 16.47 -6.74
N ILE A 83 -1.27 17.04 -7.94
CA ILE A 83 -2.42 17.76 -8.47
C ILE A 83 -2.77 17.14 -9.82
N ALA A 84 -4.02 16.73 -9.99
CA ALA A 84 -4.57 16.27 -11.27
C ALA A 84 -5.65 17.25 -11.73
N GLY A 85 -5.59 17.67 -12.99
CA GLY A 85 -6.53 18.62 -13.57
C GLY A 85 -6.72 18.38 -15.06
N VAL A 86 -7.87 18.80 -15.57
CA VAL A 86 -8.15 18.85 -17.01
C VAL A 86 -8.72 20.23 -17.33
N ASP A 87 -8.04 20.95 -18.22
CA ASP A 87 -8.38 22.31 -18.58
C ASP A 87 -9.26 22.36 -19.83
N PHE A 88 -10.35 23.12 -19.77
CA PHE A 88 -11.25 23.38 -20.90
C PHE A 88 -11.49 24.88 -21.06
N GLN A 89 -11.58 25.33 -22.30
CA GLN A 89 -11.98 26.70 -22.63
C GLN A 89 -13.30 26.68 -23.39
N PHE A 90 -14.27 27.47 -22.93
CA PHE A 90 -15.54 27.68 -23.63
C PHE A 90 -15.69 29.15 -24.02
N THR A 91 -16.28 29.39 -25.18
CA THR A 91 -16.68 30.74 -25.59
C THR A 91 -18.00 31.13 -24.91
N SER A 92 -18.21 32.42 -24.66
CA SER A 92 -19.41 32.92 -23.98
C SER A 92 -20.71 32.53 -24.69
N GLN A 93 -20.69 32.40 -26.03
CA GLN A 93 -21.83 31.97 -26.83
C GLN A 93 -22.20 30.49 -26.59
N GLN A 94 -21.20 29.62 -26.42
CA GLN A 94 -21.40 28.19 -26.15
C GLN A 94 -21.94 27.94 -24.72
N LEU A 95 -21.51 28.74 -23.75
CA LEU A 95 -22.01 28.68 -22.37
C LEU A 95 -23.47 29.11 -22.25
N THR A 96 -23.96 30.02 -23.11
CA THR A 96 -25.36 30.46 -23.10
C THR A 96 -26.33 29.50 -23.78
N LEU A 97 -25.86 28.63 -24.69
CA LEU A 97 -26.75 27.86 -25.57
C LEU A 97 -27.19 26.50 -25.00
N ASN A 98 -26.38 25.78 -24.21
CA ASN A 98 -26.77 24.47 -23.66
C ASN A 98 -25.87 23.98 -22.49
N ILE A 99 -25.97 24.59 -21.32
CA ILE A 99 -25.20 24.20 -20.11
C ILE A 99 -25.44 22.72 -19.72
N GLY A 100 -26.68 22.23 -19.84
CA GLY A 100 -27.02 20.84 -19.49
C GLY A 100 -26.31 19.79 -20.35
N GLN A 101 -26.29 19.99 -21.68
CA GLN A 101 -25.62 19.07 -22.60
C GLN A 101 -24.08 19.15 -22.48
N LEU A 102 -23.56 20.31 -22.08
CA LEU A 102 -22.12 20.51 -21.83
C LEU A 102 -21.64 19.67 -20.63
N SER A 103 -22.45 19.64 -19.56
CA SER A 103 -22.14 18.85 -18.36
C SER A 103 -22.04 17.36 -18.64
N GLU A 104 -22.99 16.83 -19.41
CA GLU A 104 -23.01 15.40 -19.71
C GLU A 104 -21.97 15.00 -20.76
N ARG A 105 -21.72 15.86 -21.76
CA ARG A 105 -20.80 15.53 -22.87
C ARG A 105 -19.34 15.83 -22.61
N VAL A 106 -19.02 16.86 -21.82
CA VAL A 106 -17.64 17.33 -21.66
C VAL A 106 -17.16 17.12 -20.23
N ILE A 107 -17.97 17.52 -19.24
CA ILE A 107 -17.56 17.48 -17.83
C ILE A 107 -17.53 16.03 -17.33
N ARG A 108 -18.55 15.21 -17.61
CA ARG A 108 -18.55 13.80 -17.16
C ARG A 108 -17.33 13.01 -17.67
N PRO A 109 -16.98 13.01 -18.98
CA PRO A 109 -15.77 12.32 -19.44
C PRO A 109 -14.48 12.85 -18.81
N ALA A 110 -14.39 14.17 -18.59
CA ALA A 110 -13.24 14.77 -17.93
C ALA A 110 -13.07 14.27 -16.49
N MET A 111 -14.16 14.23 -15.73
CA MET A 111 -14.14 13.77 -14.34
C MET A 111 -13.79 12.28 -14.26
N ILE A 112 -14.25 11.46 -15.20
CA ILE A 112 -13.87 10.03 -15.27
C ILE A 112 -12.36 9.86 -15.49
N GLN A 113 -11.73 10.71 -16.32
CA GLN A 113 -10.27 10.66 -16.51
C GLN A 113 -9.51 11.07 -15.25
N ILE A 114 -9.98 12.12 -14.55
CA ILE A 114 -9.40 12.54 -13.27
C ILE A 114 -9.56 11.43 -12.21
N ALA A 115 -10.75 10.84 -12.09
CA ALA A 115 -11.01 9.73 -11.17
C ALA A 115 -10.05 8.55 -11.42
N ASN A 116 -9.89 8.16 -12.69
CA ASN A 116 -8.97 7.10 -13.06
C ASN A 116 -7.50 7.43 -12.75
N GLN A 117 -7.08 8.68 -12.96
CA GLN A 117 -5.72 9.09 -12.62
C GLN A 117 -5.48 9.04 -11.10
N ILE A 118 -6.44 9.51 -10.30
CA ILE A 118 -6.39 9.42 -8.84
C ILE A 118 -6.29 7.96 -8.40
N ASP A 119 -7.17 7.08 -8.91
CA ASP A 119 -7.13 5.65 -8.58
C ASP A 119 -5.79 5.00 -8.96
N ARG A 120 -5.22 5.32 -10.14
CA ARG A 120 -3.90 4.82 -10.55
C ARG A 120 -2.79 5.29 -9.62
N ASP A 121 -2.85 6.54 -9.17
CA ASP A 121 -1.87 7.08 -8.23
C ASP A 121 -1.94 6.42 -6.85
N VAL A 122 -3.15 6.12 -6.36
CA VAL A 122 -3.35 5.37 -5.11
C VAL A 122 -2.85 3.94 -5.27
N PHE A 123 -3.19 3.27 -6.38
CA PHE A 123 -2.68 1.94 -6.66
C PHE A 123 -1.16 1.87 -6.74
N ALA A 124 -0.50 2.91 -7.26
CA ALA A 124 0.96 2.95 -7.38
C ALA A 124 1.70 2.88 -6.02
N LEU A 125 1.02 3.19 -4.91
CA LEU A 125 1.56 3.08 -3.55
C LEU A 125 1.78 1.63 -3.09
N TYR A 126 1.35 0.63 -3.87
CA TYR A 126 1.59 -0.79 -3.55
C TYR A 126 3.08 -1.09 -3.29
N LYS A 127 4.00 -0.34 -3.91
CA LYS A 127 5.45 -0.51 -3.78
C LYS A 127 5.98 -0.21 -2.39
N ASP A 128 5.23 0.51 -1.57
CA ASP A 128 5.62 0.80 -0.18
C ASP A 128 5.13 -0.28 0.80
N ILE A 129 4.36 -1.27 0.31
CA ILE A 129 3.78 -2.33 1.12
C ILE A 129 4.71 -3.56 1.09
N PRO A 130 5.32 -3.95 2.22
CA PRO A 130 6.24 -5.08 2.28
C PRO A 130 5.55 -6.44 2.32
N GLN A 131 4.23 -6.46 2.47
CA GLN A 131 3.46 -7.67 2.71
C GLN A 131 3.04 -8.30 1.39
N TRP A 132 3.47 -9.54 1.19
CA TRP A 132 3.15 -10.31 0.00
C TRP A 132 2.81 -11.76 0.36
N VAL A 133 1.75 -12.30 -0.24
CA VAL A 133 1.31 -13.69 -0.01
C VAL A 133 0.99 -14.38 -1.32
N GLY A 134 1.26 -15.69 -1.38
CA GLY A 134 0.91 -16.55 -2.52
C GLY A 134 2.12 -17.09 -3.26
N THR A 135 1.98 -17.30 -4.58
CA THR A 135 3.08 -17.64 -5.50
C THR A 135 3.02 -16.67 -6.68
N PRO A 136 4.12 -15.96 -7.03
CA PRO A 136 4.07 -14.97 -8.12
C PRO A 136 3.76 -15.63 -9.45
N GLY A 137 2.97 -14.97 -10.30
CA GLY A 137 2.54 -15.50 -11.60
C GLY A 137 1.48 -16.61 -11.53
N GLY A 138 1.03 -17.02 -10.34
CA GLY A 138 -0.06 -17.99 -10.19
C GLY A 138 -1.44 -17.33 -10.22
N ALA A 139 -2.36 -17.89 -11.01
CA ALA A 139 -3.75 -17.43 -11.04
C ALA A 139 -4.47 -17.61 -9.69
N MET A 140 -5.39 -16.70 -9.37
CA MET A 140 -6.25 -16.75 -8.18
C MET A 140 -7.49 -17.65 -8.38
N ASP A 141 -7.24 -18.94 -8.60
CA ASP A 141 -8.26 -19.94 -8.96
C ASP A 141 -8.99 -20.62 -7.78
N THR A 142 -8.55 -20.37 -6.53
CA THR A 142 -9.00 -21.14 -5.37
C THR A 142 -9.23 -20.26 -4.14
N PHE A 143 -10.24 -20.64 -3.34
CA PHE A 143 -10.52 -19.99 -2.06
C PHE A 143 -9.32 -19.99 -1.11
N LYS A 144 -8.48 -21.04 -1.16
CA LYS A 144 -7.27 -21.12 -0.35
C LYS A 144 -6.25 -20.01 -0.70
N LYS A 145 -6.06 -19.73 -1.99
CA LYS A 145 -5.18 -18.63 -2.43
C LYS A 145 -5.77 -17.28 -2.02
N PHE A 146 -7.09 -17.11 -2.18
CA PHE A 146 -7.77 -15.89 -1.76
C PHE A 146 -7.70 -15.64 -0.24
N SER A 147 -8.04 -16.64 0.58
CA SER A 147 -8.04 -16.55 2.04
C SER A 147 -6.63 -16.42 2.65
N ALA A 148 -5.56 -16.61 1.87
CA ALA A 148 -4.20 -16.32 2.32
C ALA A 148 -4.01 -14.83 2.67
N GLY A 149 -4.68 -13.91 1.97
CA GLY A 149 -4.68 -12.48 2.28
C GLY A 149 -5.34 -12.19 3.63
N ALA A 150 -6.55 -12.72 3.85
CA ALA A 150 -7.27 -12.60 5.13
C ALA A 150 -6.45 -13.20 6.30
N ARG A 151 -5.89 -14.41 6.10
CA ARG A 151 -5.00 -15.04 7.07
C ARG A 151 -3.79 -14.18 7.41
N ASN A 152 -3.23 -13.46 6.44
CA ASN A 152 -2.08 -12.58 6.65
C ASN A 152 -2.41 -11.42 7.60
N PHE A 153 -3.63 -10.88 7.49
CA PHE A 153 -4.14 -9.85 8.40
C PHE A 153 -4.37 -10.40 9.81
N ASP A 154 -4.94 -11.60 9.93
CA ASP A 154 -5.25 -12.20 11.23
C ASP A 154 -3.97 -12.56 12.00
N ILE A 155 -2.96 -13.12 11.32
CA ILE A 155 -1.65 -13.43 11.93
C ILE A 155 -1.00 -12.17 12.52
N ARG A 156 -1.24 -11.01 11.90
CA ARG A 156 -0.69 -9.72 12.33
C ARG A 156 -1.63 -8.90 13.21
N SER A 157 -2.70 -9.53 13.70
CA SER A 157 -3.63 -8.90 14.67
C SER A 157 -4.29 -7.63 14.14
N VAL A 158 -4.49 -7.53 12.82
CA VAL A 158 -5.28 -6.43 12.24
C VAL A 158 -6.74 -6.62 12.68
N PRO A 159 -7.45 -5.58 13.15
CA PRO A 159 -8.87 -5.70 13.51
C PRO A 159 -9.74 -6.21 12.34
N ASN A 160 -10.85 -6.87 12.65
CA ASN A 160 -11.80 -7.39 11.67
C ASN A 160 -13.11 -6.58 11.67
N ASP A 161 -13.00 -5.26 11.79
CA ASP A 161 -14.14 -4.35 11.98
C ASP A 161 -14.89 -4.03 10.67
N GLY A 162 -14.83 -4.94 9.67
CA GLY A 162 -15.47 -4.75 8.37
C GLY A 162 -14.82 -3.73 7.44
N GLY A 163 -13.66 -3.18 7.79
CA GLY A 163 -12.91 -2.23 6.95
C GLY A 163 -11.88 -2.84 6.00
N ARG A 164 -11.91 -4.16 5.79
CA ARG A 164 -10.91 -4.87 4.98
C ARG A 164 -11.42 -5.03 3.55
N ASN A 165 -10.71 -4.43 2.60
CA ASN A 165 -11.08 -4.43 1.18
C ASN A 165 -10.04 -5.18 0.35
N ILE A 166 -10.47 -5.72 -0.79
CA ILE A 166 -9.57 -6.31 -1.79
C ILE A 166 -9.92 -5.84 -3.20
N ALA A 167 -8.92 -5.31 -3.89
CA ALA A 167 -8.99 -4.98 -5.30
C ALA A 167 -8.50 -6.18 -6.12
N LEU A 168 -9.32 -6.67 -7.03
CA LEU A 168 -8.99 -7.77 -7.92
C LEU A 168 -8.80 -7.27 -9.36
N SER A 169 -7.81 -7.86 -10.05
CA SER A 169 -7.69 -7.70 -11.50
C SER A 169 -8.91 -8.34 -12.18
N PRO A 170 -9.29 -7.90 -13.40
CA PRO A 170 -10.42 -8.50 -14.10
C PRO A 170 -10.31 -10.02 -14.28
N SER A 171 -9.13 -10.54 -14.60
CA SER A 171 -8.91 -11.98 -14.74
C SER A 171 -9.13 -12.71 -13.42
N ASP A 172 -8.51 -12.25 -12.33
CA ASP A 172 -8.62 -12.90 -11.02
C ASP A 172 -10.06 -12.84 -10.48
N PHE A 173 -10.78 -11.74 -10.76
CA PHE A 173 -12.17 -11.58 -10.37
C PHE A 173 -13.07 -12.63 -11.02
N TRP A 174 -12.91 -12.87 -12.32
CA TRP A 174 -13.69 -13.88 -13.04
C TRP A 174 -13.27 -15.31 -12.67
N ASP A 175 -12.00 -15.56 -12.39
CA ASP A 175 -11.53 -16.86 -11.89
C ASP A 175 -12.16 -17.20 -10.54
N ILE A 176 -12.23 -16.22 -9.62
CA ILE A 176 -12.91 -16.39 -8.32
C ILE A 176 -14.41 -16.57 -8.50
N ALA A 177 -15.04 -15.79 -9.38
CA ALA A 177 -16.47 -15.95 -9.67
C ALA A 177 -16.77 -17.36 -10.22
N GLY A 178 -15.91 -17.88 -11.10
CA GLY A 178 -15.97 -19.25 -11.61
C GLY A 178 -15.83 -20.28 -10.49
N ALA A 179 -14.82 -20.12 -9.63
CA ALA A 179 -14.62 -21.00 -8.47
C ALA A 179 -15.82 -21.01 -7.51
N GLN A 180 -16.54 -19.89 -7.38
CA GLN A 180 -17.75 -19.80 -6.56
C GLN A 180 -18.93 -20.61 -7.11
N THR A 181 -19.01 -20.79 -8.43
CA THR A 181 -20.10 -21.61 -9.04
C THR A 181 -20.00 -23.10 -8.69
N ALA A 182 -18.82 -23.58 -8.28
CA ALA A 182 -18.60 -24.95 -7.83
C ALA A 182 -19.05 -25.21 -6.38
N LEU A 183 -19.46 -24.17 -5.63
CA LEU A 183 -19.97 -24.36 -4.27
C LEU A 183 -21.39 -24.92 -4.29
N PHE A 184 -21.66 -25.91 -3.44
CA PHE A 184 -22.99 -26.52 -3.25
C PHE A 184 -23.96 -25.63 -2.44
N ASN A 185 -23.98 -24.32 -2.69
CA ASN A 185 -24.94 -23.38 -2.10
C ASN A 185 -25.68 -22.62 -3.20
N PRO A 186 -26.94 -22.98 -3.50
CA PRO A 186 -27.69 -22.42 -4.64
C PRO A 186 -27.87 -20.91 -4.57
N ALA A 187 -27.95 -20.30 -3.37
CA ALA A 187 -28.13 -18.85 -3.22
C ALA A 187 -26.86 -18.05 -3.58
N LEU A 188 -25.68 -18.57 -3.25
CA LEU A 188 -24.40 -17.96 -3.62
C LEU A 188 -24.13 -18.13 -5.12
N VAL A 189 -24.40 -19.33 -5.64
CA VAL A 189 -24.26 -19.65 -7.06
C VAL A 189 -25.20 -18.79 -7.90
N GLU A 190 -26.46 -18.61 -7.50
CA GLU A 190 -27.40 -17.78 -8.25
C GLU A 190 -26.93 -16.33 -8.38
N LYS A 191 -26.42 -15.73 -7.30
CA LYS A 191 -25.91 -14.35 -7.33
C LYS A 191 -24.64 -14.23 -8.16
N ALA A 192 -23.67 -15.14 -7.98
CA ALA A 192 -22.44 -15.15 -8.76
C ALA A 192 -22.72 -15.37 -10.25
N PHE A 193 -23.59 -16.32 -10.59
CA PHE A 193 -23.92 -16.72 -11.96
C PHE A 193 -24.81 -15.71 -12.70
N LYS A 194 -25.82 -15.13 -12.05
CA LYS A 194 -26.76 -14.19 -12.72
C LYS A 194 -26.27 -12.74 -12.73
N SER A 195 -25.56 -12.31 -11.69
CA SER A 195 -25.16 -10.89 -11.54
C SER A 195 -23.67 -10.65 -11.71
N GLY A 196 -22.84 -11.69 -11.83
CA GLY A 196 -21.39 -11.56 -11.94
C GLY A 196 -20.75 -10.91 -10.71
N LYS A 197 -21.46 -10.83 -9.58
CA LYS A 197 -20.97 -10.19 -8.36
C LYS A 197 -20.35 -11.24 -7.44
N VAL A 198 -19.04 -11.15 -7.26
CA VAL A 198 -18.33 -11.76 -6.14
C VAL A 198 -18.72 -10.95 -4.89
N GLY A 199 -19.45 -11.57 -3.95
CA GLY A 199 -19.80 -10.93 -2.69
C GLY A 199 -18.61 -10.84 -1.73
N MET A 200 -18.83 -10.44 -0.47
CA MET A 200 -17.77 -10.52 0.54
C MET A 200 -17.25 -11.95 0.67
N VAL A 201 -15.94 -12.14 0.54
CA VAL A 201 -15.27 -13.44 0.64
C VAL A 201 -14.27 -13.37 1.80
N ALA A 202 -14.30 -14.35 2.71
CA ALA A 202 -13.38 -14.42 3.84
C ALA A 202 -13.30 -13.15 4.71
N GLY A 203 -14.38 -12.39 4.82
CA GLY A 203 -14.43 -11.12 5.57
C GLY A 203 -13.76 -9.94 4.85
N LEU A 204 -13.52 -10.05 3.53
CA LEU A 204 -13.00 -9.00 2.67
C LEU A 204 -14.06 -8.56 1.68
N ASP A 205 -14.29 -7.25 1.56
CA ASP A 205 -15.14 -6.69 0.51
C ASP A 205 -14.36 -6.64 -0.80
N THR A 206 -14.87 -7.37 -1.80
CA THR A 206 -14.22 -7.55 -3.10
C THR A 206 -14.74 -6.54 -4.11
N PHE A 207 -13.84 -5.82 -4.77
CA PHE A 207 -14.16 -5.01 -5.94
C PHE A 207 -13.19 -5.29 -7.09
N MET A 208 -13.68 -5.16 -8.32
CA MET A 208 -12.86 -5.31 -9.51
C MET A 208 -12.30 -3.96 -9.92
N ALA A 209 -11.00 -3.88 -10.16
CA ALA A 209 -10.35 -2.67 -10.67
C ALA A 209 -9.44 -3.00 -11.85
N GLN A 210 -9.61 -2.27 -12.96
CA GLN A 210 -8.75 -2.42 -14.15
C GLN A 210 -7.39 -1.73 -13.96
N ASN A 211 -7.30 -0.80 -13.01
CA ASN A 211 -6.11 -0.01 -12.72
C ASN A 211 -5.11 -0.72 -11.79
N VAL A 212 -5.33 -2.00 -11.47
CA VAL A 212 -4.41 -2.78 -10.62
C VAL A 212 -3.07 -2.94 -11.35
N PRO A 213 -1.96 -2.47 -10.78
CA PRO A 213 -0.67 -2.46 -11.45
C PRO A 213 0.01 -3.83 -11.36
N THR A 214 0.66 -4.23 -12.44
CA THR A 214 1.59 -5.36 -12.44
C THR A 214 2.95 -4.89 -11.93
N HIS A 215 3.52 -5.63 -10.98
CA HIS A 215 4.89 -5.44 -10.55
C HIS A 215 5.82 -6.31 -11.39
N THR A 216 6.94 -5.74 -11.84
CA THR A 216 8.01 -6.48 -12.50
C THR A 216 9.21 -6.48 -11.58
N VAL A 217 9.62 -7.68 -11.17
CA VAL A 217 10.78 -7.88 -10.29
C VAL A 217 12.05 -7.45 -11.02
N GLY A 218 13.02 -6.93 -10.27
CA GLY A 218 14.34 -6.61 -10.81
C GLY A 218 15.01 -7.77 -11.55
N PRO A 219 16.08 -7.51 -12.32
CA PRO A 219 16.83 -8.55 -13.02
C PRO A 219 17.52 -9.55 -12.10
N LEU A 220 17.64 -9.22 -10.81
CA LEU A 220 18.35 -9.97 -9.78
C LEU A 220 19.76 -10.38 -10.26
N GLY A 221 20.36 -11.38 -9.64
CA GLY A 221 21.63 -11.98 -10.05
C GLY A 221 22.59 -12.19 -8.89
N GLY A 222 23.27 -13.33 -8.89
CA GLY A 222 24.14 -13.76 -7.80
C GLY A 222 23.36 -14.48 -6.70
N THR A 223 23.96 -14.58 -5.52
CA THR A 223 23.34 -15.11 -4.30
C THR A 223 23.47 -14.03 -3.23
N PRO A 224 22.51 -13.09 -3.15
CA PRO A 224 22.66 -11.94 -2.28
C PRO A 224 22.64 -12.36 -0.81
N LEU A 225 23.62 -11.85 -0.06
CA LEU A 225 23.77 -12.10 1.38
C LEU A 225 23.83 -10.77 2.14
N VAL A 226 23.56 -10.83 3.44
CA VAL A 226 23.81 -9.72 4.35
C VAL A 226 25.32 -9.59 4.57
N ASN A 227 25.87 -8.40 4.28
CA ASN A 227 27.28 -8.10 4.45
C ASN A 227 27.51 -7.40 5.79
N GLY A 228 27.90 -8.17 6.80
CA GLY A 228 28.08 -7.72 8.17
C GLY A 228 26.86 -7.99 9.06
N ALA A 229 27.10 -8.57 10.23
CA ALA A 229 26.07 -8.89 11.22
C ALA A 229 25.50 -7.64 11.91
N SER A 230 24.38 -7.82 12.61
CA SER A 230 23.80 -6.83 13.53
C SER A 230 23.38 -5.50 12.88
N GLN A 231 22.90 -5.55 11.63
CA GLN A 231 22.35 -4.38 10.93
C GLN A 231 20.91 -4.04 11.37
N ASN A 232 20.61 -4.16 12.67
CA ASN A 232 19.35 -3.72 13.26
C ASN A 232 19.44 -2.26 13.72
N THR A 233 18.30 -1.59 13.76
CA THR A 233 18.21 -0.19 14.17
C THR A 233 17.36 -0.04 15.43
N ALA A 234 17.57 1.05 16.15
CA ALA A 234 16.64 1.48 17.18
C ALA A 234 15.40 2.06 16.51
N TYR A 235 14.23 1.88 17.13
CA TYR A 235 12.97 2.38 16.58
C TYR A 235 13.02 3.88 16.27
N ASP A 236 12.92 4.21 14.99
CA ASP A 236 12.84 5.58 14.51
C ASP A 236 11.51 6.26 14.92
N THR A 237 11.61 7.32 15.73
CA THR A 237 10.47 8.17 16.13
C THR A 237 10.19 9.30 15.12
N THR A 238 11.07 9.53 14.14
CA THR A 238 10.93 10.60 13.14
C THR A 238 9.93 10.27 12.03
N GLY A 239 9.69 8.96 11.80
CA GLY A 239 8.55 8.47 11.04
C GLY A 239 8.88 7.82 9.70
N VAL A 240 10.15 7.81 9.30
CA VAL A 240 10.58 7.38 7.96
C VAL A 240 10.48 5.85 7.80
N ASN A 241 10.57 5.08 8.90
CA ASN A 241 10.42 3.62 8.94
C ASN A 241 11.25 2.85 7.89
N THR A 242 12.32 3.45 7.40
CA THR A 242 13.29 2.83 6.50
C THR A 242 14.63 2.67 7.21
N GLN A 243 15.47 1.78 6.70
CA GLN A 243 16.87 1.70 7.10
C GLN A 243 17.76 1.33 5.93
N THR A 244 19.05 1.59 6.06
CA THR A 244 20.06 1.08 5.14
C THR A 244 20.41 -0.38 5.51
N LEU A 245 20.52 -1.24 4.50
CA LEU A 245 20.99 -2.61 4.60
C LEU A 245 22.15 -2.82 3.61
N VAL A 246 23.33 -3.14 4.13
CA VAL A 246 24.51 -3.46 3.35
C VAL A 246 24.47 -4.94 2.97
N THR A 247 24.60 -5.22 1.68
CA THR A 247 24.50 -6.56 1.11
C THR A 247 25.64 -6.80 0.11
N ASP A 248 25.97 -8.06 -0.10
CA ASP A 248 26.97 -8.52 -1.06
C ASP A 248 26.48 -9.78 -1.78
N GLY A 249 27.36 -10.47 -2.51
CA GLY A 249 27.03 -11.70 -3.23
C GLY A 249 26.19 -11.50 -4.50
N TRP A 250 25.93 -10.25 -4.89
CA TRP A 250 25.29 -9.93 -6.16
C TRP A 250 26.22 -10.22 -7.34
N THR A 251 25.65 -10.41 -8.54
CA THR A 251 26.47 -10.48 -9.75
C THR A 251 27.22 -9.15 -9.95
N ALA A 252 28.56 -9.22 -9.89
CA ALA A 252 29.47 -8.09 -10.09
C ALA A 252 29.36 -7.53 -11.52
N ALA A 253 28.60 -6.45 -11.71
CA ALA A 253 28.41 -5.88 -13.05
C ALA A 253 28.10 -4.37 -13.12
N ALA A 254 28.26 -3.61 -12.02
CA ALA A 254 27.93 -2.17 -12.01
C ALA A 254 26.53 -1.86 -12.59
N ALA A 255 25.57 -2.76 -12.38
CA ALA A 255 24.28 -2.79 -13.06
C ALA A 255 23.14 -3.00 -12.08
N GLN A 256 21.93 -2.63 -12.51
CA GLN A 256 20.70 -2.78 -11.74
C GLN A 256 20.46 -4.25 -11.39
N ARG A 257 20.02 -4.50 -10.16
CA ARG A 257 19.69 -5.82 -9.60
C ARG A 257 18.28 -5.90 -9.08
N VAL A 258 17.79 -4.84 -8.47
CA VAL A 258 16.47 -4.79 -7.85
C VAL A 258 15.67 -3.61 -8.40
N ASN A 259 14.35 -3.67 -8.24
CA ASN A 259 13.43 -2.57 -8.48
C ASN A 259 12.84 -2.08 -7.15
N VAL A 260 12.40 -0.81 -7.13
CA VAL A 260 11.61 -0.30 -6.01
C VAL A 260 10.28 -1.05 -5.95
N GLY A 261 9.93 -1.56 -4.77
CA GLY A 261 8.77 -2.44 -4.58
C GLY A 261 9.11 -3.93 -4.58
N ASP A 262 10.35 -4.32 -4.89
CA ASP A 262 10.78 -5.72 -4.77
C ASP A 262 10.67 -6.17 -3.31
N VAL A 263 9.94 -7.25 -3.06
CA VAL A 263 9.77 -7.82 -1.71
C VAL A 263 10.75 -8.97 -1.50
N PHE A 264 11.39 -9.03 -0.33
CA PHE A 264 12.33 -10.09 0.02
C PHE A 264 12.25 -10.46 1.49
N THR A 265 12.91 -11.57 1.83
CA THR A 265 13.07 -12.09 3.20
C THR A 265 14.54 -12.31 3.51
N ILE A 266 14.90 -12.26 4.79
CA ILE A 266 16.25 -12.55 5.28
C ILE A 266 16.21 -13.81 6.13
N ALA A 267 17.10 -14.76 5.85
CA ALA A 267 17.20 -16.00 6.61
C ALA A 267 17.45 -15.73 8.11
N GLY A 268 16.66 -16.40 8.96
CA GLY A 268 16.77 -16.27 10.42
C GLY A 268 16.10 -15.03 11.03
N VAL A 269 15.52 -14.14 10.22
CA VAL A 269 14.76 -12.97 10.70
C VAL A 269 13.27 -13.27 10.58
N PHE A 270 12.62 -13.57 11.70
CA PHE A 270 11.21 -13.89 11.76
C PHE A 270 10.35 -12.67 12.11
N ASP A 271 9.12 -12.67 11.62
CA ASP A 271 8.11 -11.68 12.02
C ASP A 271 7.69 -11.93 13.47
N VAL A 272 7.22 -10.87 14.12
CA VAL A 272 6.88 -10.88 15.54
C VAL A 272 5.43 -10.41 15.69
N ASN A 273 4.69 -11.06 16.59
CA ASN A 273 3.34 -10.60 16.89
C ASN A 273 3.40 -9.18 17.51
N PRO A 274 2.66 -8.19 16.96
CA PRO A 274 2.78 -6.81 17.38
C PRO A 274 2.31 -6.55 18.81
N VAL A 275 1.58 -7.45 19.46
CA VAL A 275 1.16 -7.29 20.85
C VAL A 275 2.03 -8.12 21.79
N THR A 276 2.14 -9.43 21.54
CA THR A 276 2.81 -10.35 22.47
C THR A 276 4.34 -10.36 22.34
N LYS A 277 4.86 -9.81 21.24
CA LYS A 277 6.29 -9.84 20.88
C LYS A 277 6.88 -11.25 20.71
N VAL A 278 6.02 -12.25 20.57
CA VAL A 278 6.43 -13.63 20.28
C VAL A 278 6.77 -13.77 18.80
N ALA A 279 7.89 -14.44 18.51
CA ALA A 279 8.29 -14.77 17.15
C ALA A 279 7.27 -15.70 16.48
N LEU A 280 6.83 -15.33 15.29
CA LEU A 280 5.95 -16.12 14.46
C LEU A 280 6.80 -17.06 13.57
N PRO A 281 6.29 -18.24 13.17
CA PRO A 281 7.01 -19.17 12.30
C PRO A 281 6.98 -18.72 10.82
N ILE A 282 7.11 -17.42 10.56
CA ILE A 282 7.15 -16.81 9.23
C ILE A 282 8.31 -15.83 9.18
N LEU A 283 9.05 -15.81 8.06
CA LEU A 283 10.11 -14.84 7.85
C LEU A 283 9.51 -13.44 7.71
N LYS A 284 10.23 -12.44 8.22
CA LYS A 284 9.85 -11.04 8.02
C LYS A 284 10.07 -10.67 6.56
N GLN A 285 9.06 -10.04 5.96
CA GLN A 285 9.16 -9.49 4.62
C GLN A 285 9.53 -8.01 4.69
N PHE A 286 10.41 -7.63 3.77
CA PHE A 286 10.91 -6.28 3.57
C PHE A 286 10.70 -5.90 2.11
N VAL A 287 10.55 -4.60 1.86
CA VAL A 287 10.48 -4.03 0.51
C VAL A 287 11.65 -3.12 0.25
N VAL A 288 12.12 -3.10 -1.00
CA VAL A 288 13.08 -2.11 -1.48
C VAL A 288 12.37 -0.76 -1.55
N ALA A 289 12.75 0.15 -0.65
CA ALA A 289 12.10 1.45 -0.51
C ALA A 289 12.44 2.40 -1.66
N SER A 290 11.59 3.41 -1.86
CA SER A 290 11.88 4.50 -2.79
C SER A 290 13.18 5.22 -2.40
N GLY A 291 13.98 5.60 -3.40
CA GLY A 291 15.30 6.21 -3.18
C GLY A 291 16.43 5.23 -2.80
N SER A 292 16.17 3.91 -2.80
CA SER A 292 17.24 2.90 -2.66
C SER A 292 18.24 2.96 -3.83
N THR A 293 19.50 2.61 -3.55
CA THR A 293 20.43 2.23 -4.61
C THR A 293 19.98 0.89 -5.18
N LEU A 294 19.88 0.79 -6.52
CA LEU A 294 19.35 -0.39 -7.21
C LEU A 294 20.43 -1.21 -7.91
N ASN A 295 21.66 -0.69 -7.99
CA ASN A 295 22.74 -1.27 -8.76
C ASN A 295 23.78 -1.90 -7.83
N SER A 296 24.23 -3.11 -8.17
CA SER A 296 25.42 -3.69 -7.55
C SER A 296 26.66 -3.06 -8.15
N ASP A 297 27.72 -2.87 -7.37
CA ASP A 297 29.00 -2.37 -7.87
C ASP A 297 29.77 -3.43 -8.70
N GLY A 298 31.02 -3.10 -9.08
CA GLY A 298 31.92 -4.01 -9.81
C GLY A 298 32.47 -5.17 -8.97
N SER A 299 32.18 -5.19 -7.67
CA SER A 299 32.56 -6.25 -6.73
C SER A 299 31.35 -7.08 -6.26
N GLY A 300 30.14 -6.74 -6.69
CA GLY A 300 28.92 -7.44 -6.28
C GLY A 300 28.35 -6.97 -4.94
N ASN A 301 28.76 -5.79 -4.45
CA ASN A 301 28.16 -5.17 -3.27
C ASN A 301 26.99 -4.27 -3.65
N LEU A 302 26.00 -4.18 -2.78
CA LEU A 302 24.83 -3.32 -2.98
C LEU A 302 24.32 -2.84 -1.61
N THR A 303 24.11 -1.54 -1.47
CA THR A 303 23.56 -0.95 -0.25
C THR A 303 22.11 -0.56 -0.48
N LEU A 304 21.18 -1.35 0.06
CA LEU A 304 19.73 -1.15 -0.09
C LEU A 304 19.20 -0.17 0.95
N THR A 305 18.16 0.55 0.59
CA THR A 305 17.24 1.17 1.56
C THR A 305 16.00 0.29 1.63
N ILE A 306 15.66 -0.19 2.83
CA ILE A 306 14.61 -1.19 3.04
C ILE A 306 13.52 -0.63 3.96
N ALA A 307 12.30 -1.12 3.80
CA ALA A 307 11.18 -0.89 4.71
C ALA A 307 10.48 -2.22 5.07
N PRO A 308 10.04 -2.44 6.32
CA PRO A 308 10.27 -1.61 7.49
C PRO A 308 11.73 -1.72 8.00
N GLN A 309 12.14 -0.82 8.89
CA GLN A 309 13.36 -0.95 9.69
C GLN A 309 13.37 -2.26 10.50
N ILE A 310 14.55 -2.85 10.72
CA ILE A 310 14.76 -4.07 11.51
C ILE A 310 14.91 -3.67 12.98
N VAL A 311 13.83 -3.84 13.76
CA VAL A 311 13.80 -3.53 15.20
C VAL A 311 13.61 -4.82 15.99
N THR A 312 14.59 -5.13 16.82
CA THR A 312 14.71 -6.44 17.50
C THR A 312 14.41 -6.39 19.00
N SER A 313 14.14 -5.20 19.54
CA SER A 313 13.92 -5.01 20.97
C SER A 313 13.00 -3.82 21.26
N GLY A 314 12.54 -3.75 22.51
CA GLY A 314 11.65 -2.69 22.99
C GLY A 314 10.19 -2.89 22.58
N ALA A 315 9.36 -1.92 22.95
CA ALA A 315 7.93 -1.99 22.68
C ALA A 315 7.62 -2.03 21.17
N PHE A 316 8.45 -1.45 20.32
CA PHE A 316 8.22 -1.45 18.86
C PHE A 316 8.97 -2.56 18.10
N GLN A 317 9.34 -3.65 18.79
CA GLN A 317 9.97 -4.81 18.15
C GLN A 317 9.08 -5.37 17.02
N ASN A 318 9.68 -5.56 15.84
CA ASN A 318 9.02 -6.11 14.66
C ASN A 318 9.76 -7.32 14.04
N CYS A 319 10.98 -7.61 14.51
CA CYS A 319 11.81 -8.72 14.07
C CYS A 319 12.26 -9.55 15.27
N SER A 320 12.38 -10.86 15.10
CA SER A 320 12.81 -11.77 16.16
C SER A 320 14.30 -11.65 16.50
N ALA A 321 15.13 -11.29 15.53
CA ALA A 321 16.57 -11.25 15.63
C ALA A 321 17.16 -10.25 14.63
N ALA A 322 18.38 -9.79 14.89
CA ALA A 322 19.15 -9.03 13.93
C ALA A 322 19.69 -9.97 12.85
N PRO A 323 19.86 -9.51 11.60
CA PRO A 323 20.42 -10.36 10.56
C PRO A 323 21.86 -10.76 10.90
N ALA A 324 22.16 -12.04 10.72
CA ALA A 324 23.52 -12.55 10.83
C ALA A 324 24.35 -12.12 9.61
N ASP A 325 25.66 -12.07 9.79
CA ASP A 325 26.57 -11.99 8.64
C ASP A 325 26.38 -13.22 7.75
N ASN A 326 26.44 -13.03 6.43
CA ASN A 326 26.16 -14.06 5.42
C ASN A 326 24.74 -14.66 5.48
N ALA A 327 23.78 -13.99 6.13
CA ALA A 327 22.38 -14.43 6.07
C ALA A 327 21.83 -14.27 4.65
N ALA A 328 21.21 -15.34 4.12
CA ALA A 328 20.69 -15.35 2.76
C ALA A 328 19.50 -14.40 2.58
N ILE A 329 19.51 -13.66 1.47
CA ILE A 329 18.43 -12.76 1.06
C ILE A 329 17.67 -13.44 -0.08
N THR A 330 16.36 -13.65 0.10
CA THR A 330 15.52 -14.31 -0.90
C THR A 330 14.40 -13.38 -1.34
N PHE A 331 14.43 -13.00 -2.61
CA PHE A 331 13.41 -12.17 -3.25
C PHE A 331 12.19 -13.01 -3.62
N VAL A 332 11.02 -12.38 -3.53
CA VAL A 332 9.76 -12.93 -3.98
C VAL A 332 9.65 -12.70 -5.49
N GLY A 333 9.50 -13.78 -6.24
CA GLY A 333 9.34 -13.73 -7.70
C GLY A 333 10.58 -14.18 -8.46
N THR A 334 10.49 -14.08 -9.78
CA THR A 334 11.57 -14.48 -10.69
C THR A 334 12.18 -13.23 -11.31
N ALA A 335 13.46 -13.29 -11.66
CA ALA A 335 14.13 -12.21 -12.34
C ALA A 335 13.37 -11.74 -13.60
N ASN A 336 13.12 -10.44 -13.71
CA ASN A 336 12.44 -9.79 -14.85
C ASN A 336 10.99 -10.27 -15.11
N THR A 337 10.28 -10.75 -14.10
CA THR A 337 8.85 -11.15 -14.21
C THR A 337 7.95 -10.26 -13.39
#